data_AF-A0A5C1WMT2-F1
#
_entry.id   AF-A0A5C1WMT2-F1
#
_cell.length_a   1.000
_cell.length_b   1.000
_cell.length_c   1.000
_cell.angle_alpha   90.00
_cell.angle_beta   90.00
_cell.angle_gamma   90.00
#
_symmetry.space_group_name_H-M   'P 1'
#
loop_
_entity.id
_entity.type
_entity.pdbx_description
1 polymer ?
#
loop_
_entity_poly.entity_id
_entity_poly.type
_entity_poly.pdbx_seq_one_letter_code
_entity_poly.pdbx_strand_id
1 'polypeptide(L)'
;MSVRLPQNFSPAAARTALDVLGAEIRVEKAASLERAGEAAGRAMAALHAASPDDPDRPRLLGDAADAVYGYFIQRELMGMASHGGVIRELRIPPEVLVRLGVRR
;
A
#
# COMPACT_ATOMS: atom_id res chain seq x y z
N MET A 1 -53.01 -2.66 -19.32
CA MET A 1 -51.76 -3.39 -19.60
C MET A 1 -50.63 -2.71 -18.86
N SER A 2 -50.16 -3.27 -17.74
CA SER A 2 -49.01 -2.72 -17.01
C SER A 2 -47.71 -3.30 -17.57
N VAL A 3 -46.86 -2.44 -18.11
CA VAL A 3 -45.54 -2.85 -18.59
C VAL A 3 -44.61 -3.00 -17.38
N ARG A 4 -44.06 -4.19 -17.16
CA ARG A 4 -43.03 -4.44 -16.15
C ARG A 4 -41.66 -4.15 -16.75
N LEU A 5 -40.84 -3.39 -16.03
CA LEU A 5 -39.48 -3.09 -16.46
C LEU A 5 -38.65 -4.40 -16.50
N PRO A 6 -37.81 -4.61 -17.54
CA PRO A 6 -36.89 -5.74 -17.58
C PRO A 6 -36.00 -5.77 -16.34
N GLN A 7 -35.83 -6.96 -15.74
CA GLN A 7 -35.18 -7.14 -14.44
C GLN A 7 -33.74 -6.60 -14.39
N ASN A 8 -33.03 -6.58 -15.52
CA ASN A 8 -31.66 -6.07 -15.64
C ASN A 8 -31.54 -4.56 -15.41
N PHE A 9 -32.62 -3.79 -15.58
CA PHE A 9 -32.66 -2.34 -15.34
C PHE A 9 -33.36 -1.98 -14.03
N SER A 10 -33.66 -2.97 -13.19
CA SER A 10 -34.20 -2.73 -11.85
C SER A 10 -33.13 -2.04 -10.97
N PRO A 11 -33.51 -1.05 -10.15
CA PRO A 11 -32.63 -0.49 -9.11
C PRO A 11 -31.97 -1.56 -8.22
N ALA A 12 -32.65 -2.70 -8.00
CA ALA A 12 -32.11 -3.82 -7.24
C ALA A 12 -30.94 -4.53 -7.96
N ALA A 13 -31.02 -4.68 -9.29
CA ALA A 13 -29.95 -5.27 -10.09
C ALA A 13 -28.72 -4.34 -10.14
N ALA A 14 -28.94 -3.04 -10.31
CA ALA A 14 -27.87 -2.04 -10.25
C ALA A 14 -27.18 -2.01 -8.87
N ARG A 15 -27.96 -2.10 -7.78
CA ARG A 15 -27.40 -2.18 -6.42
C ARG A 15 -26.51 -3.41 -6.24
N THR A 16 -26.98 -4.57 -6.69
CA THR A 16 -26.22 -5.82 -6.62
C THR A 16 -24.89 -5.73 -7.38
N ALA A 17 -24.89 -5.15 -8.59
CA ALA A 17 -23.67 -4.95 -9.36
C ALA A 17 -22.67 -4.01 -8.66
N LEU A 18 -23.16 -2.92 -8.05
CA LEU A 18 -22.32 -2.02 -7.27
C LEU A 18 -21.74 -2.68 -6.00
N ASP A 19 -22.52 -3.56 -5.36
CA ASP A 19 -22.06 -4.31 -4.18
C ASP A 19 -20.95 -5.32 -4.57
N VAL A 20 -21.07 -5.98 -5.73
CA VAL A 20 -20.02 -6.88 -6.28
C VAL A 20 -18.75 -6.10 -6.60
N LEU A 21 -18.85 -4.99 -7.34
CA LEU A 21 -17.70 -4.13 -7.64
C LEU A 21 -17.03 -3.61 -6.36
N GLY A 22 -17.83 -3.22 -5.36
CA GLY A 22 -17.33 -2.79 -4.06
C GLY A 22 -16.59 -3.91 -3.30
N ALA A 23 -16.99 -5.18 -3.48
CA ALA A 23 -16.26 -6.31 -2.93
C ALA A 23 -14.92 -6.51 -3.65
N GLU A 24 -14.89 -6.48 -4.98
CA GLU A 24 -13.66 -6.62 -5.78
C GLU A 24 -12.64 -5.51 -5.46
N ILE A 25 -13.10 -4.27 -5.36
CA ILE A 25 -12.24 -3.13 -4.96
C ILE A 25 -11.63 -3.37 -3.57
N ARG A 26 -12.38 -3.92 -2.62
CA ARG A 26 -11.85 -4.22 -1.28
C ARG A 26 -10.78 -5.31 -1.34
N VAL A 27 -10.99 -6.35 -2.14
CA VAL A 27 -10.00 -7.42 -2.34
C VAL A 27 -8.72 -6.85 -2.96
N GLU A 28 -8.82 -6.07 -4.04
CA GLU A 28 -7.65 -5.48 -4.70
C GLU A 28 -6.90 -4.51 -3.77
N LYS A 29 -7.63 -3.73 -2.96
CA LYS A 29 -7.03 -2.86 -1.94
C LYS A 29 -6.24 -3.65 -0.91
N ALA A 30 -6.78 -4.77 -0.41
CA ALA A 30 -6.07 -5.64 0.52
C ALA A 30 -4.80 -6.23 -0.11
N ALA A 31 -4.89 -6.75 -1.33
CA ALA A 31 -3.74 -7.30 -2.06
C ALA A 31 -2.69 -6.23 -2.39
N SER A 32 -3.10 -4.99 -2.66
CA SER A 32 -2.18 -3.87 -2.89
C SER A 32 -1.45 -3.46 -1.63
N LEU A 33 -2.14 -3.44 -0.48
CA LEU A 33 -1.53 -3.16 0.82
C LEU A 33 -0.51 -4.25 1.21
N GLU A 34 -0.84 -5.52 0.99
CA GLU A 34 0.06 -6.65 1.23
C GLU A 34 1.35 -6.52 0.41
N ARG A 35 1.22 -6.36 -0.92
CA ARG A 35 2.39 -6.20 -1.81
C ARG A 35 3.27 -5.03 -1.42
N ALA A 36 2.67 -3.89 -1.03
CA ALA A 36 3.42 -2.72 -0.58
C ALA A 36 4.15 -2.98 0.75
N GLY A 37 3.51 -3.66 1.69
CA GLY A 37 4.12 -4.06 2.97
C GLY A 37 5.29 -5.03 2.77
N GLU A 38 5.11 -6.05 1.93
CA GLU A 38 6.20 -6.96 1.59
C GLU A 38 7.37 -6.26 0.90
N ALA A 39 7.09 -5.35 -0.04
CA ALA A 39 8.11 -4.59 -0.74
C ALA A 39 8.92 -3.73 0.25
N ALA A 40 8.26 -3.03 1.17
CA ALA A 40 8.91 -2.28 2.24
C ALA A 40 9.75 -3.19 3.14
N GLY A 41 9.21 -4.35 3.54
CA GLY A 41 9.93 -5.34 4.34
C GLY A 41 11.20 -5.86 3.66
N ARG A 42 11.12 -6.23 2.37
CA ARG A 42 12.27 -6.69 1.58
C ARG A 42 13.33 -5.61 1.42
N ALA A 43 12.94 -4.37 1.10
CA ALA A 43 13.86 -3.26 0.94
C ALA A 43 14.56 -2.91 2.27
N MET A 44 13.80 -2.89 3.37
CA MET A 44 14.36 -2.70 4.71
C MET A 44 15.32 -3.82 5.10
N ALA A 45 14.98 -5.08 4.81
CA ALA A 45 15.87 -6.22 5.07
C ALA A 45 17.20 -6.10 4.29
N ALA A 46 17.14 -5.68 3.02
CA ALA A 46 18.34 -5.43 2.21
C ALA A 46 19.20 -4.31 2.79
N LEU A 47 18.60 -3.19 3.20
CA LEU A 47 19.31 -2.08 3.84
C LEU A 47 19.95 -2.48 5.18
N HIS A 48 19.26 -3.31 5.98
CA HIS A 48 19.76 -3.81 7.26
C HIS A 48 20.88 -4.84 7.11
N ALA A 49 20.91 -5.58 6.00
CA ALA A 49 21.97 -6.54 5.70
C ALA A 49 23.26 -5.88 5.19
N ALA A 50 23.16 -4.68 4.59
CA ALA A 50 24.30 -3.94 4.09
C ALA A 50 25.13 -3.30 5.21
N SER A 51 26.45 -3.43 5.12
CA SER A 51 27.40 -2.73 5.99
C SER A 51 27.25 -1.20 5.86
N PRO A 52 27.55 -0.40 6.89
CA PRO A 52 27.64 1.06 6.77
C PRO A 52 28.55 1.54 5.63
N ASP A 53 29.63 0.82 5.36
CA ASP A 53 30.62 1.15 4.33
C ASP A 53 30.34 0.48 2.97
N ASP A 54 29.18 -0.18 2.84
CA ASP A 54 28.80 -0.83 1.59
C ASP A 54 28.60 0.25 0.50
N PRO A 55 29.30 0.17 -0.65
CA PRO A 55 29.14 1.14 -1.73
C PRO A 55 27.71 1.21 -2.28
N ASP A 56 26.91 0.14 -2.14
CA ASP A 56 25.51 0.11 -2.55
C ASP A 56 24.56 0.68 -1.50
N ARG A 57 25.03 0.99 -0.28
CA ARG A 57 24.17 1.48 0.81
C ARG A 57 23.36 2.72 0.43
N PRO A 58 23.89 3.74 -0.27
CA PRO A 58 23.09 4.90 -0.68
C PRO A 58 21.94 4.54 -1.63
N ARG A 59 22.15 3.55 -2.51
CA ARG A 59 21.11 3.02 -3.40
C ARG A 59 20.05 2.28 -2.59
N LEU A 60 20.46 1.35 -1.72
CA LEU A 60 19.56 0.58 -0.85
C LEU A 60 18.74 1.48 0.06
N LEU A 61 19.32 2.59 0.54
CA LEU A 61 18.64 3.57 1.36
C LEU A 61 17.55 4.30 0.57
N GLY A 62 17.80 4.63 -0.70
CA GLY A 62 16.79 5.16 -1.61
C GLY A 62 15.67 4.16 -1.88
N ASP A 63 16.03 2.92 -2.21
CA ASP A 63 15.06 1.85 -2.48
C ASP A 63 14.15 1.58 -1.26
N ALA A 64 14.73 1.60 -0.05
CA ALA A 64 13.99 1.50 1.19
C ALA A 64 13.06 2.70 1.43
N ALA A 65 13.52 3.93 1.18
CA ALA A 65 12.70 5.13 1.30
C ALA A 65 11.50 5.11 0.35
N ASP A 66 11.70 4.74 -0.91
CA ASP A 66 10.64 4.65 -1.91
C ASP A 66 9.60 3.58 -1.53
N ALA A 67 10.06 2.39 -1.12
CA ALA A 67 9.17 1.30 -0.71
C ALA A 67 8.37 1.63 0.56
N VAL A 68 9.02 2.20 1.58
CA VAL A 68 8.35 2.63 2.82
C VAL A 68 7.35 3.75 2.53
N TYR A 69 7.70 4.72 1.68
CA TYR A 69 6.79 5.80 1.33
C TYR A 69 5.54 5.28 0.61
N GLY A 70 5.72 4.38 -0.36
CA GLY A 70 4.60 3.71 -1.03
C GLY A 70 3.71 2.93 -0.06
N TYR A 71 4.30 2.22 0.90
CA TYR A 71 3.55 1.50 1.92
C TYR A 71 2.76 2.43 2.85
N PHE A 72 3.35 3.54 3.29
CA PHE A 72 2.65 4.53 4.12
C PHE A 72 1.45 5.13 3.39
N ILE A 73 1.61 5.51 2.12
CA ILE A 73 0.49 5.99 1.29
C ILE A 73 -0.62 4.94 1.21
N GLN A 74 -0.31 3.67 0.95
CA GLN A 74 -1.32 2.61 0.92
C GLN A 74 -2.06 2.47 2.25
N ARG A 75 -1.34 2.59 3.38
CA ARG A 75 -1.96 2.56 4.72
C ARG A 75 -2.89 3.74 4.95
N GLU A 76 -2.47 4.95 4.59
CA GLU A 76 -3.27 6.16 4.70
C GLU A 76 -4.55 6.09 3.85
N LEU A 77 -4.45 5.57 2.62
CA LEU A 77 -5.61 5.34 1.74
C LEU A 77 -6.65 4.40 2.37
N MET A 78 -6.21 3.49 3.25
CA MET A 78 -7.08 2.57 4.00
C MET A 78 -7.52 3.13 5.36
N GLY A 79 -7.20 4.39 5.68
CA GLY A 79 -7.58 5.05 6.94
C GLY A 79 -6.62 4.80 8.11
N MET A 80 -5.45 4.21 7.87
CA MET A 80 -4.46 3.89 8.92
C MET A 80 -3.35 4.95 9.01
N ALA A 81 -3.69 6.16 9.47
CA ALA A 81 -2.76 7.30 9.47
C ALA A 81 -1.58 7.21 10.48
N SER A 82 -1.68 6.36 11.51
CA SER A 82 -0.58 6.17 12.46
C SER A 82 0.44 5.16 11.93
N HIS A 83 1.70 5.60 11.80
CA HIS A 83 2.83 4.79 11.30
C HIS A 83 3.74 4.24 12.39
N GLY A 84 3.56 4.64 13.65
CA GLY A 84 4.49 4.29 14.73
C GLY A 84 4.63 2.79 14.97
N GLY A 85 3.59 1.98 14.72
CA GLY A 85 3.68 0.52 14.80
C GLY A 85 4.62 -0.04 13.72
N VAL A 86 4.37 0.32 12.47
CA VAL A 86 5.16 -0.11 11.30
C VAL A 86 6.62 0.32 11.41
N ILE A 87 6.87 1.56 11.86
CA ILE A 87 8.24 2.06 12.05
C ILE A 87 9.03 1.17 13.01
N ARG A 88 8.39 0.72 14.10
CA ARG A 88 9.03 -0.18 15.08
C ARG A 88 9.19 -1.59 14.53
N GLU A 89 8.15 -2.13 13.90
CA GLU A 89 8.10 -3.48 13.34
C GLU A 89 9.18 -3.70 12.27
N LEU A 90 9.26 -2.80 11.30
CA LEU A 90 10.26 -2.87 10.22
C LEU A 90 11.63 -2.29 10.62
N ARG A 91 11.76 -1.80 11.87
CA ARG A 91 12.96 -1.13 12.39
C ARG A 91 13.46 -0.04 11.44
N ILE A 92 12.56 0.84 11.01
CA ILE A 92 12.86 1.88 10.01
C ILE A 92 13.80 2.92 10.63
N PRO A 93 15.02 3.09 10.10
CA PRO A 93 15.99 4.03 10.67
C PRO A 93 15.63 5.47 10.26
N PRO A 94 16.07 6.48 11.03
CA PRO A 94 15.78 7.88 10.74
C PRO A 94 16.21 8.33 9.34
N GLU A 95 17.31 7.78 8.82
CA GLU A 95 17.82 8.07 7.48
C GLU A 95 16.87 7.70 6.34
N VAL A 96 15.99 6.71 6.55
CA VAL A 96 14.89 6.37 5.63
C VAL A 96 13.75 7.39 5.79
N LEU A 97 13.37 7.69 7.04
CA LEU A 97 12.25 8.60 7.35
C LEU A 97 12.46 10.01 6.79
N VAL A 98 13.67 10.55 6.88
CA VAL A 98 13.98 11.90 6.35
C VAL A 98 14.02 11.96 4.82
N ARG A 99 14.00 10.81 4.13
CA ARG A 99 14.03 10.70 2.67
C ARG A 99 12.68 10.35 2.05
N LEU A 100 11.64 10.13 2.86
CA LEU A 100 10.32 9.79 2.35
C LEU A 100 9.80 10.91 1.43
N GLY A 101 9.34 10.51 0.24
CA GLY A 101 8.79 11.43 -0.77
C GLY A 101 9.81 12.27 -1.53
N VAL A 102 11.12 12.15 -1.23
CA VAL A 102 12.17 12.81 -2.01
C VAL A 102 12.32 12.09 -3.35
N ARG A 103 12.19 12.83 -4.46
CA ARG A 103 12.41 12.30 -5.81
C ARG A 103 13.78 12.78 -6.31
N ARG A 104 14.58 11.87 -6.87
CA ARG A 104 15.86 12.19 -7.54
C ARG A 104 15.63 13.05 -8.79
#